data_AF-A0A3Q8WCW4-F1
#
_entry.id   AF-A0A3Q8WCW4-F1
#
_cell.length_a   1.000
_cell.length_b   1.000
_cell.length_c   1.000
_cell.angle_alpha   90.00
_cell.angle_beta   90.00
_cell.angle_gamma   90.00
#
_symmetry.space_group_name_H-M   'P 1'
#
loop_
_entity.id
_entity.type
_entity.pdbx_description
1 polymer ?
#
loop_
_entity_poly.entity_id
_entity_poly.type
_entity_poly.pdbx_seq_one_letter_code
_entity_poly.pdbx_strand_id
1 'polypeptide(L)'
;MALPADYKQLAELYGPGVFCEFVHVHHPHGVTPFVNLTGPMPARIRSDLRNDVAEGIFPVPHDPDRLFAVGGTDNGERIFWITDPVDEPDRWHIAVNEARGPRWFTFSGSLTEFLGSVFTGRTSVPQFPRGLLDEAPAFTGSRPVLWKPAPIAESAPVDTASIRAWARANGHDVPARGRIPAEIRRAWEQAVS
;
A
#
# COMPACT_ATOMS: atom_id res chain seq x y z
N MET A 1 -18.91 -4.71 13.92
CA MET A 1 -18.14 -3.83 14.81
C MET A 1 -18.65 -2.42 14.62
N ALA A 2 -18.91 -1.68 15.70
CA ALA A 2 -19.24 -0.25 15.57
C ALA A 2 -17.99 0.53 15.13
N LEU A 3 -18.17 1.59 14.35
CA LEU A 3 -17.08 2.47 13.91
C LEU A 3 -17.14 3.81 14.64
N PRO A 4 -15.97 4.46 14.88
CA PRO A 4 -15.91 5.77 15.51
C PRO A 4 -16.78 6.82 14.80
N ALA A 5 -17.38 7.73 15.56
CA ALA A 5 -18.23 8.81 15.06
C ALA A 5 -17.49 9.75 14.11
N ASP A 6 -16.25 10.11 14.46
CA ASP A 6 -15.41 11.01 13.67
C ASP A 6 -15.06 10.42 12.30
N TYR A 7 -14.77 9.11 12.26
CA TYR A 7 -14.55 8.39 11.02
C TYR A 7 -15.78 8.41 10.11
N LYS A 8 -16.97 8.15 10.66
CA LYS A 8 -18.20 8.14 9.86
C LYS A 8 -18.45 9.50 9.22
N GLN A 9 -18.23 10.59 9.97
CA GLN A 9 -18.32 11.96 9.45
C GLN A 9 -17.27 12.23 8.37
N LEU A 10 -16.01 11.83 8.58
CA LEU A 10 -14.94 11.97 7.59
C LEU A 10 -15.27 11.21 6.30
N ALA A 11 -15.71 9.96 6.43
CA ALA A 11 -16.07 9.09 5.32
C ALA A 11 -17.26 9.64 4.52
N GLU A 12 -18.27 10.19 5.19
CA GLU A 12 -19.42 10.82 4.54
C GLU A 12 -19.06 12.12 3.81
N LEU A 13 -18.15 12.92 4.38
CA LEU A 13 -17.73 14.20 3.80
C LEU A 13 -16.81 14.03 2.58
N TYR A 14 -15.82 13.15 2.67
CA TYR A 14 -14.77 13.03 1.64
C TYR A 14 -14.98 11.85 0.69
N GLY A 15 -15.63 10.78 1.14
CA GLY A 15 -15.66 9.52 0.41
C GLY A 15 -14.29 8.83 0.31
N PRO A 16 -14.13 7.82 -0.55
CA PRO A 16 -12.84 7.16 -0.76
C PRO A 16 -11.86 8.10 -1.44
N GLY A 17 -10.60 8.11 -1.02
CA GLY A 17 -9.58 9.00 -1.58
C GLY A 17 -8.26 8.97 -0.84
N VAL A 18 -7.39 9.90 -1.21
CA VAL A 18 -6.05 10.07 -0.66
C VAL A 18 -5.87 11.52 -0.18
N PHE A 19 -5.27 11.68 0.99
CA PHE A 19 -4.86 12.97 1.55
C PHE A 19 -3.37 13.22 1.29
N CYS A 20 -3.04 14.44 0.88
CA CYS A 20 -1.69 14.88 0.55
C CYS A 20 -0.96 13.93 -0.42
N GLU A 21 -1.71 13.31 -1.33
CA GLU A 21 -1.24 12.27 -2.26
C GLU A 21 -0.39 11.17 -1.60
N PHE A 22 -0.63 10.89 -0.32
CA PHE A 22 0.22 10.00 0.47
C PHE A 22 -0.57 9.13 1.45
N VAL A 23 -1.53 9.69 2.19
CA VAL A 23 -2.28 8.98 3.23
C VAL A 23 -3.63 8.53 2.70
N HIS A 24 -3.85 7.22 2.64
CA HIS A 24 -5.10 6.60 2.22
C HIS A 24 -5.92 6.21 3.44
N VAL A 25 -7.15 6.71 3.53
CA VAL A 25 -8.12 6.26 4.53
C VAL A 25 -9.04 5.23 3.86
N HIS A 26 -9.08 4.02 4.41
CA HIS A 26 -9.92 2.94 3.89
C HIS A 26 -11.39 3.26 4.11
N HIS A 27 -12.21 2.89 3.12
CA HIS A 27 -13.62 3.26 3.05
C HIS A 27 -14.49 2.02 2.80
N PRO A 28 -15.74 1.90 3.32
CA PRO A 28 -16.58 0.73 3.08
C PRO A 28 -16.96 0.57 1.59
N HIS A 29 -17.04 1.69 0.88
CA HIS A 29 -17.22 1.75 -0.58
C HIS A 29 -15.88 1.81 -1.33
N GLY A 30 -14.80 1.32 -0.73
CA GLY A 30 -13.49 1.25 -1.36
C GLY A 30 -13.56 0.47 -2.69
N VAL A 31 -12.95 1.03 -3.73
CA VAL A 31 -13.07 0.53 -5.12
C VAL A 31 -12.42 -0.83 -5.35
N THR A 32 -11.53 -1.27 -4.46
CA THR A 32 -10.91 -2.60 -4.49
C THR A 32 -11.00 -3.30 -3.13
N PRO A 33 -10.90 -4.64 -3.09
CA PRO A 33 -10.84 -5.38 -1.83
C PRO A 33 -9.66 -4.99 -0.94
N PHE A 34 -8.62 -4.34 -1.48
CA PHE A 34 -7.41 -3.93 -0.75
C PHE A 34 -7.58 -2.59 -0.01
N VAL A 35 -8.60 -1.81 -0.35
CA VAL A 35 -8.89 -0.51 0.30
C VAL A 35 -10.29 -0.46 0.90
N ASN A 36 -11.03 -1.57 0.83
CA ASN A 36 -12.35 -1.70 1.41
C ASN A 36 -12.24 -1.98 2.92
N LEU A 37 -12.64 -1.00 3.74
CA LEU A 37 -12.61 -1.10 5.20
C LEU A 37 -13.46 -2.25 5.75
N THR A 38 -14.57 -2.57 5.07
CA THR A 38 -15.50 -3.64 5.48
C THR A 38 -15.26 -4.94 4.70
N GLY A 39 -14.23 -4.98 3.86
CA GLY A 39 -13.86 -6.13 3.04
C GLY A 39 -12.94 -7.11 3.76
N PRO A 40 -12.30 -8.03 3.03
CA PRO A 40 -11.40 -9.03 3.62
C PRO A 40 -10.06 -8.46 4.09
N MET A 41 -9.71 -7.23 3.68
CA MET A 41 -8.38 -6.66 3.93
C MET A 41 -8.03 -6.53 5.42
N PRO A 42 -8.87 -5.95 6.31
CA PRO A 42 -8.47 -5.79 7.72
C PRO A 42 -8.18 -7.13 8.41
N ALA A 43 -8.93 -8.18 8.07
CA ALA A 43 -8.71 -9.53 8.58
C ALA A 43 -7.39 -10.14 8.08
N ARG A 44 -7.04 -9.91 6.80
CA ARG A 44 -5.74 -10.33 6.24
C ARG A 44 -4.59 -9.63 6.94
N ILE A 45 -4.68 -8.31 7.08
CA ILE A 45 -3.66 -7.50 7.77
C ILE A 45 -3.44 -8.00 9.20
N ARG A 46 -4.53 -8.29 9.91
CA ARG A 46 -4.45 -8.87 11.26
C ARG A 46 -3.78 -10.24 11.27
N SER A 47 -4.07 -11.09 10.29
CA SER A 47 -3.42 -12.39 10.15
C SER A 47 -1.92 -12.24 9.91
N ASP A 48 -1.50 -11.29 9.06
CA ASP A 48 -0.09 -10.99 8.83
C ASP A 48 0.61 -10.61 10.15
N LEU A 49 0.01 -9.70 10.93
CA LEU A 49 0.58 -9.28 12.22
C LEU A 49 0.69 -10.44 13.23
N ARG A 50 -0.27 -11.35 13.24
CA ARG A 50 -0.20 -12.56 14.09
C ARG A 50 0.95 -13.47 13.67
N ASN A 51 1.16 -13.63 12.36
CA ASN A 51 2.27 -14.42 11.84
C ASN A 51 3.61 -13.76 12.18
N ASP A 52 3.73 -12.43 12.03
CA ASP A 52 4.94 -11.70 12.39
C ASP A 52 5.30 -11.89 13.87
N VAL A 53 4.30 -11.87 14.77
CA VAL A 53 4.50 -12.15 16.20
C VAL A 53 4.90 -13.61 16.44
N ALA A 54 4.23 -14.55 15.80
CA ALA A 54 4.51 -15.99 15.96
C ALA A 54 5.90 -16.39 15.45
N GLU A 55 6.34 -15.78 14.35
CA GLU A 55 7.63 -16.02 13.71
C GLU A 55 8.75 -15.13 14.28
N GLY A 56 8.40 -14.13 15.11
CA GLY A 56 9.35 -13.20 15.71
C GLY A 56 10.03 -12.28 14.69
N ILE A 57 9.35 -11.96 13.58
CA ILE A 57 9.90 -11.11 12.51
C ILE A 57 10.10 -9.68 13.02
N PHE A 58 9.03 -9.07 13.53
CA PHE A 58 9.05 -7.76 14.16
C PHE A 58 8.15 -7.74 15.39
N PRO A 59 8.52 -6.98 16.44
CA PRO A 59 7.65 -6.78 17.59
C PRO A 59 6.39 -6.01 17.19
N VAL A 60 5.23 -6.47 17.66
CA VAL A 60 3.96 -5.77 17.57
C VAL A 60 3.57 -5.34 18.99
N PRO A 61 3.49 -4.03 19.29
CA PRO A 61 3.32 -3.53 20.67
C PRO A 61 1.90 -3.69 21.22
N HIS A 62 0.93 -3.96 20.35
CA HIS A 62 -0.45 -4.23 20.72
C HIS A 62 -0.82 -5.65 20.31
N ASP A 63 -1.77 -6.26 21.02
CA ASP A 63 -2.40 -7.49 20.56
C ASP A 63 -2.92 -7.29 19.12
N PRO A 64 -2.52 -8.11 18.13
CA PRO A 64 -3.03 -8.03 16.77
C PRO A 64 -4.57 -8.02 16.69
N ASP A 65 -5.28 -8.65 17.63
CA ASP A 65 -6.74 -8.62 17.71
C ASP A 65 -7.33 -7.28 18.15
N ARG A 66 -6.50 -6.42 18.74
CA ARG A 66 -6.81 -5.03 19.07
C ARG A 66 -6.37 -4.05 18.01
N LEU A 67 -5.85 -4.52 16.87
CA LEU A 67 -5.47 -3.67 15.75
C LEU A 67 -6.47 -3.81 14.60
N PHE A 68 -7.04 -2.69 14.20
CA PHE A 68 -7.93 -2.61 13.05
C PHE A 68 -7.39 -1.62 12.02
N ALA A 69 -7.01 -2.12 10.84
CA ALA A 69 -6.43 -1.29 9.78
C ALA A 69 -7.47 -0.33 9.20
N VAL A 70 -7.25 0.97 9.42
CA VAL A 70 -8.10 2.07 8.95
C VAL A 70 -7.50 2.82 7.77
N GLY A 71 -6.19 2.70 7.55
CA GLY A 71 -5.55 3.35 6.44
C GLY A 71 -4.15 2.82 6.18
N GLY A 72 -3.47 3.48 5.25
CA GLY A 72 -2.08 3.22 4.95
C GLY A 72 -1.46 4.35 4.14
N THR A 73 -0.19 4.18 3.82
CA THR A 73 0.59 5.12 3.02
C THR A 73 1.11 4.46 1.75
N ASP A 74 1.57 5.27 0.79
CA ASP A 74 2.24 4.77 -0.42
C ASP A 74 3.61 4.13 -0.15
N ASN A 75 4.20 4.38 1.02
CA ASN A 75 5.43 3.72 1.46
C ASN A 75 5.17 2.35 2.12
N GLY A 76 3.89 2.00 2.35
CA GLY A 76 3.47 0.73 2.91
C GLY A 76 3.30 0.72 4.42
N GLU A 77 3.36 1.88 5.08
CA GLU A 77 2.89 1.96 6.46
C GLU A 77 1.39 1.71 6.51
N ARG A 78 0.93 1.07 7.58
CA ARG A 78 -0.45 0.82 7.91
C ARG A 78 -0.81 1.68 9.12
N ILE A 79 -1.99 2.27 9.05
CA ILE A 79 -2.59 3.08 10.11
C ILE A 79 -3.71 2.24 10.73
N PHE A 80 -3.71 2.13 12.05
CA PHE A 80 -4.61 1.29 12.81
C PHE A 80 -5.40 2.09 13.83
N TRP A 81 -6.65 1.72 14.05
CA TRP A 81 -7.27 1.91 15.35
C TRP A 81 -6.75 0.86 16.33
N ILE A 82 -6.39 1.30 17.54
CA ILE A 82 -6.20 0.46 18.71
C ILE A 82 -7.58 0.28 19.34
N THR A 83 -8.22 -0.87 19.13
CA THR A 83 -9.61 -1.14 19.50
C THR A 83 -9.76 -1.61 20.94
N ASP A 84 -9.18 -0.85 21.86
CA ASP A 84 -9.24 -1.08 23.30
C ASP A 84 -9.69 0.22 24.02
N PRO A 85 -10.85 0.22 24.72
CA PRO A 85 -11.79 -0.89 24.88
C PRO A 85 -12.62 -1.13 23.59
N VAL A 86 -13.05 -2.38 23.37
CA VAL A 86 -13.70 -2.82 22.10
C VAL A 86 -15.06 -2.17 21.88
N ASP A 87 -15.77 -1.85 22.95
CA ASP A 87 -17.15 -1.37 22.96
C ASP A 87 -17.27 0.16 22.98
N GLU A 88 -16.15 0.89 23.06
CA GLU A 88 -16.13 2.36 23.03
C GLU A 88 -15.30 2.88 21.85
N PRO A 89 -15.80 2.76 20.60
CA PRO A 89 -15.04 3.12 19.40
C PRO A 89 -14.59 4.57 19.36
N ASP A 90 -15.34 5.49 19.96
CA ASP A 90 -14.99 6.92 20.01
C ASP A 90 -13.77 7.21 20.92
N ARG A 91 -13.29 6.21 21.67
CA ARG A 91 -12.08 6.31 22.51
C ARG A 91 -10.87 5.63 21.90
N TRP A 92 -11.01 4.98 20.74
CA TRP A 92 -9.89 4.32 20.10
C TRP A 92 -8.81 5.31 19.70
N HIS A 93 -7.57 4.85 19.80
CA HIS A 93 -6.37 5.64 19.49
C HIS A 93 -5.75 5.16 18.18
N ILE A 94 -4.76 5.91 17.68
CA ILE A 94 -4.09 5.58 16.43
C ILE A 94 -2.74 4.92 16.69
N ALA A 95 -2.43 3.89 15.91
CA ALA A 95 -1.09 3.33 15.77
C ALA A 95 -0.66 3.35 14.30
N VAL A 96 0.61 3.62 14.05
CA VAL A 96 1.23 3.56 12.71
C VAL A 96 2.46 2.67 12.80
N ASN A 97 2.52 1.62 11.99
CA ASN A 97 3.72 0.78 11.92
C ASN A 97 4.76 1.36 10.96
N GLU A 98 6.00 0.93 11.11
CA GLU A 98 7.00 1.01 10.06
C GLU A 98 6.76 -0.12 9.04
N ALA A 99 6.68 0.22 7.75
CA ALA A 99 6.33 -0.73 6.69
C ALA A 99 7.20 -2.00 6.67
N ARG A 100 8.49 -1.84 6.99
CA ARG A 100 9.49 -2.91 6.98
C ARG A 100 10.46 -2.75 8.16
N GLY A 101 9.92 -2.62 9.36
CA GLY A 101 10.74 -2.47 10.55
C GLY A 101 9.97 -2.59 11.86
N PRO A 102 10.70 -2.55 12.99
CA PRO A 102 10.13 -2.82 14.30
C PRO A 102 9.44 -1.61 14.93
N ARG A 103 9.53 -0.41 14.32
CA ARG A 103 9.09 0.82 14.97
C ARG A 103 7.60 1.04 14.81
N TRP A 104 7.00 1.55 15.87
CA TRP A 104 5.60 1.97 15.89
C TRP A 104 5.51 3.39 16.44
N PHE A 105 4.54 4.14 15.92
CA PHE A 105 4.14 5.43 16.43
C PHE A 105 2.70 5.32 16.95
N THR A 106 2.40 5.97 18.08
CA THR A 106 1.05 6.01 18.64
C THR A 106 0.59 7.44 18.85
N PHE A 107 -0.70 7.67 18.71
CA PHE A 107 -1.33 8.97 18.91
C PHE A 107 -2.61 8.81 19.73
N SER A 108 -2.65 9.50 20.88
CA SER A 108 -3.80 9.54 21.76
C SER A 108 -4.82 10.57 21.25
N GLY A 109 -5.74 10.10 20.42
CA GLY A 109 -6.83 10.90 19.87
C GLY A 109 -7.53 10.16 18.73
N SER A 110 -8.58 10.78 18.22
CA SER A 110 -9.39 10.24 17.13
C SER A 110 -8.64 10.24 15.79
N LEU A 111 -9.22 9.61 14.77
CA LEU A 111 -8.61 9.60 13.42
C LEU A 111 -8.55 11.02 12.85
N THR A 112 -9.63 11.79 13.01
CA THR A 112 -9.70 13.17 12.50
C THR A 112 -8.74 14.11 13.23
N GLU A 113 -8.56 13.93 14.55
CA GLU A 113 -7.55 14.67 15.31
C GLU A 113 -6.13 14.30 14.87
N PHE A 114 -5.85 13.02 14.66
CA PHE A 114 -4.58 12.55 14.13
C PHE A 114 -4.29 13.18 12.76
N LEU A 115 -5.17 13.00 11.78
CA LEU A 115 -5.01 13.56 10.43
C LEU A 115 -4.88 15.08 10.45
N GLY A 116 -5.76 15.76 11.19
CA GLY A 116 -5.72 17.21 11.34
C GLY A 116 -4.43 17.70 11.98
N SER A 117 -3.90 16.99 12.98
CA SER A 117 -2.62 17.34 13.62
C SER A 117 -1.41 17.11 12.71
N VAL A 118 -1.40 16.02 11.92
CA VAL A 118 -0.35 15.73 10.95
C VAL A 118 -0.35 16.76 9.83
N PHE A 119 -1.50 17.01 9.21
CA PHE A 119 -1.60 17.92 8.06
C PHE A 119 -1.48 19.41 8.42
N THR A 120 -1.51 19.75 9.72
CA THR A 120 -1.19 21.10 10.22
C THR A 120 0.22 21.19 10.80
N GLY A 121 1.02 20.12 10.73
CA GLY A 121 2.38 20.08 11.25
C GLY A 121 2.50 20.06 12.78
N ARG A 122 1.39 19.90 13.51
CA ARG A 122 1.40 19.76 14.98
C ARG A 122 1.95 18.42 15.44
N THR A 123 1.79 17.38 14.63
CA THR A 123 2.28 16.02 14.91
C THR A 123 3.23 15.58 13.81
N SER A 124 4.46 15.23 14.18
CA SER A 124 5.43 14.60 13.26
C SER A 124 5.45 13.10 13.49
N VAL A 125 5.01 12.33 12.49
CA VAL A 125 5.09 10.86 12.50
C VAL A 125 6.46 10.46 11.94
N PRO A 126 7.34 9.79 12.71
CA PRO A 126 8.70 9.47 12.25
C PRO A 126 8.79 8.63 10.97
N GLN A 127 7.75 7.86 10.66
CA GLN A 127 7.65 7.02 9.47
C GLN A 127 7.24 7.81 8.21
N PHE A 128 6.72 9.03 8.36
CA PHE A 128 6.25 9.83 7.23
C PHE A 128 7.39 10.66 6.62
N PRO A 129 7.30 11.02 5.32
CA PRO A 129 8.32 11.82 4.66
C PRO A 129 8.38 13.21 5.27
N ARG A 130 9.60 13.76 5.41
CA ARG A 130 9.82 15.11 5.96
C ARG A 130 9.16 16.21 5.11
N GLY A 131 9.03 15.98 3.80
CA GLY A 131 8.40 16.92 2.85
C GLY A 131 6.90 16.71 2.66
N LEU A 132 6.22 15.96 3.53
CA LEU A 132 4.77 15.71 3.42
C LEU A 132 3.95 17.00 3.30
N LEU A 133 4.43 18.09 3.89
CA LEU A 133 3.75 19.39 3.96
C LEU A 133 4.48 20.47 3.16
N ASP A 134 5.35 20.10 2.21
CA ASP A 134 5.99 21.05 1.31
C ASP A 134 4.95 21.73 0.39
N GLU A 135 3.86 21.02 0.11
CA GLU A 135 2.66 21.53 -0.56
C GLU A 135 1.48 21.67 0.41
N ALA A 136 0.50 22.50 0.05
CA ALA A 136 -0.70 22.67 0.86
C ALA A 136 -1.48 21.34 0.95
N PRO A 137 -1.98 20.95 2.13
CA PRO A 137 -2.78 19.75 2.28
C PRO A 137 -3.99 19.74 1.34
N ALA A 138 -4.11 18.66 0.57
CA ALA A 138 -5.20 18.47 -0.38
C ALA A 138 -5.81 17.07 -0.24
N PHE A 139 -7.04 16.91 -0.76
CA PHE A 139 -7.70 15.62 -0.86
C PHE A 139 -8.03 15.32 -2.33
N THR A 140 -7.64 14.13 -2.77
CA THR A 140 -7.94 13.61 -4.11
C THR A 140 -8.88 12.42 -3.98
N GLY A 141 -10.13 12.60 -4.43
CA GLY A 141 -11.15 11.56 -4.41
C GLY A 141 -10.82 10.40 -5.34
N SER A 142 -10.96 9.17 -4.85
CA SER A 142 -10.84 7.95 -5.65
C SER A 142 -12.07 7.79 -6.54
N ARG A 143 -11.85 7.87 -7.85
CA ARG A 143 -12.85 7.43 -8.83
C ARG A 143 -12.57 5.98 -9.17
N PRO A 144 -13.60 5.13 -9.35
CA PRO A 144 -13.42 3.83 -9.97
C PRO A 144 -12.93 4.06 -11.40
N VAL A 145 -11.61 4.11 -11.58
CA VAL A 145 -11.02 3.91 -12.88
C VAL A 145 -11.22 2.42 -13.10
N LEU A 146 -12.13 2.05 -14.00
CA LEU A 146 -12.02 0.78 -14.70
C LEU A 146 -10.68 0.85 -15.42
N TRP A 147 -9.60 0.55 -14.70
CA TRP A 147 -8.30 0.29 -15.28
C TRP A 147 -8.51 -0.97 -16.11
N LYS A 148 -8.92 -0.75 -17.35
CA LYS A 148 -8.79 -1.71 -18.41
C LYS A 148 -7.32 -1.55 -18.78
N PRO A 149 -6.42 -2.48 -18.39
CA PRO A 149 -5.09 -2.45 -18.97
C PRO A 149 -5.31 -2.37 -20.47
N ALA A 150 -4.63 -1.47 -21.17
CA ALA A 150 -4.57 -1.58 -22.61
C ALA A 150 -4.22 -3.04 -22.89
N PRO A 151 -4.98 -3.76 -23.74
CA PRO A 151 -4.68 -5.15 -24.01
C PRO A 151 -3.18 -5.21 -24.33
N ILE A 152 -2.44 -5.97 -23.52
CA ILE A 152 -1.04 -6.22 -23.79
C ILE A 152 -1.08 -6.80 -25.20
N ALA A 153 -0.50 -6.09 -26.17
CA ALA A 153 -0.43 -6.62 -27.52
C ALA A 153 0.20 -8.01 -27.38
N GLU A 154 -0.55 -9.05 -27.75
CA GLU A 154 -0.06 -10.42 -27.74
C GLU A 154 1.05 -10.50 -28.79
N SER A 155 2.26 -10.12 -28.41
CA SER A 155 3.45 -10.47 -29.15
C SER A 155 3.57 -11.98 -29.06
N ALA A 156 3.60 -12.65 -30.22
CA ALA A 156 3.81 -14.08 -30.30
C ALA A 156 4.98 -14.49 -29.38
N PRO A 157 4.91 -15.64 -28.69
CA PRO A 157 5.98 -16.12 -27.85
C PRO A 157 7.28 -16.09 -28.64
N VAL A 158 8.18 -15.19 -28.26
CA VAL A 158 9.46 -15.07 -28.93
C VAL A 158 10.25 -16.32 -28.60
N ASP A 159 10.59 -17.11 -29.63
CA ASP A 159 11.39 -18.31 -29.44
C ASP A 159 12.81 -17.92 -29.00
N THR A 160 12.97 -17.86 -27.68
CA THR A 160 14.25 -17.51 -27.05
C THR A 160 15.34 -18.53 -27.36
N ALA A 161 15.03 -19.74 -27.82
CA ALA A 161 16.02 -20.70 -28.27
C ALA A 161 16.64 -20.25 -29.61
N SER A 162 15.81 -19.85 -30.57
CA SER A 162 16.26 -19.30 -31.86
C SER A 162 17.11 -18.03 -31.69
N ILE A 163 16.71 -17.10 -30.81
CA ILE A 163 17.51 -15.90 -30.54
C ILE A 163 18.88 -16.26 -29.97
N ARG A 164 18.95 -17.22 -29.02
CA ARG A 164 20.23 -17.63 -28.43
C ARG A 164 21.11 -18.37 -29.43
N ALA A 165 20.53 -19.21 -30.29
CA ALA A 165 21.26 -19.91 -31.34
C ALA A 165 21.88 -18.91 -32.33
N TRP A 166 21.08 -17.95 -32.80
CA TRP A 166 21.57 -16.86 -33.65
C TRP A 166 22.64 -16.02 -32.94
N ALA A 167 22.42 -15.62 -31.69
CA ALA A 167 23.36 -14.80 -30.93
C ALA A 167 24.73 -15.48 -30.82
N ARG A 168 24.78 -16.76 -30.46
CA ARG A 168 26.03 -17.53 -30.38
C ARG A 168 26.70 -17.70 -31.75
N ALA A 169 25.92 -17.96 -32.79
CA ALA A 169 26.43 -18.05 -34.16
C ALA A 169 27.05 -16.73 -34.65
N ASN A 170 26.59 -15.59 -34.13
CA ASN A 170 27.10 -14.25 -34.43
C ASN A 170 28.12 -13.74 -33.40
N GLY A 171 28.63 -14.62 -32.53
CA GLY A 171 29.71 -14.29 -31.59
C GLY A 171 29.26 -13.54 -30.32
N HIS A 172 27.95 -13.45 -30.06
CA HIS A 172 27.44 -12.85 -28.83
C HIS A 172 27.42 -13.87 -27.67
N ASP A 173 27.92 -13.43 -26.51
CA ASP A 173 27.81 -14.18 -25.27
C ASP A 173 26.41 -13.99 -24.66
N VAL A 174 25.67 -15.08 -24.47
CA VAL A 174 24.30 -15.06 -23.94
C VAL A 174 24.08 -16.18 -22.93
N PRO A 175 23.44 -15.89 -21.78
CA PRO A 175 23.11 -16.90 -20.78
C PRO A 175 22.30 -18.06 -21.35
N ALA A 176 22.61 -19.28 -20.89
CA ALA A 176 21.89 -20.48 -21.31
C ALA A 176 20.39 -20.47 -20.96
N ARG A 177 20.00 -19.72 -19.93
CA ARG A 177 18.62 -19.57 -19.45
C ARG A 177 18.35 -18.15 -18.98
N GLY A 178 17.07 -17.80 -18.85
CA GLY A 178 16.64 -16.51 -18.33
C GLY A 178 16.48 -15.43 -19.40
N ARG A 179 16.41 -14.18 -18.97
CA ARG A 179 16.13 -13.02 -19.83
C ARG A 179 17.25 -12.83 -20.85
N ILE A 180 16.90 -12.74 -22.13
CA ILE A 180 17.84 -12.33 -23.19
C ILE A 180 18.04 -10.81 -23.10
N PRO A 181 19.28 -10.31 -23.12
CA PRO A 181 19.54 -8.88 -23.13
C PRO A 181 18.84 -8.17 -24.30
N ALA A 182 18.36 -6.94 -24.07
CA ALA A 182 17.49 -6.24 -25.01
C ALA A 182 18.20 -5.91 -26.33
N GLU A 183 19.51 -5.64 -26.26
CA GLU A 183 20.38 -5.39 -27.39
C GLU A 183 20.48 -6.60 -28.34
N ILE A 184 20.57 -7.82 -27.80
CA ILE A 184 20.63 -9.05 -28.59
C ILE A 184 19.29 -9.32 -29.28
N ARG A 185 18.19 -9.06 -28.57
CA ARG A 185 16.84 -9.18 -29.13
C ARG A 185 16.65 -8.24 -30.32
N ARG A 186 17.03 -6.97 -30.18
CA ARG A 186 16.95 -5.98 -31.27
C ARG A 186 17.84 -6.34 -32.46
N ALA A 187 19.06 -6.83 -32.21
CA ALA A 187 19.97 -7.23 -33.26
C ALA A 187 19.44 -8.44 -34.04
N TRP A 188 18.82 -9.41 -33.35
CA TRP A 188 18.14 -10.53 -33.99
C TRP A 188 16.93 -10.07 -34.81
N GLU A 189 16.07 -9.21 -34.24
CA GLU A 189 14.90 -8.65 -34.94
C GLU A 189 15.29 -7.92 -36.24
N GLN A 190 16.40 -7.16 -36.22
CA GLN A 190 16.94 -6.51 -37.43
C GLN A 190 17.51 -7.50 -38.45
N ALA A 191 18.00 -8.66 -38.01
CA ALA A 191 18.59 -9.68 -38.88
C ALA A 191 17.55 -10.62 -39.50
N VAL A 192 16.35 -10.74 -38.91
CA VAL A 192 15.26 -11.61 -39.38
C VAL A 192 14.07 -10.84 -39.99
N SER A 193 14.12 -9.51 -39.94
CA SER A 193 13.19 -8.62 -40.66
C SER A 193 13.59 -8.42 -42.11
#